data_AF-A0A7S2Z224-F1
#
_entry.id   AF-A0A7S2Z224-F1
#
_cell.length_a   1.000
_cell.length_b   1.000
_cell.length_c   1.000
_cell.angle_alpha   90.00
_cell.angle_beta   90.00
_cell.angle_gamma   90.00
#
_symmetry.space_group_name_H-M   'P 1'
#
loop_
_entity.id
_entity.type
_entity.pdbx_description
1 polymer ?
#
loop_
_entity_poly.entity_id
_entity_poly.type
_entity_poly.pdbx_seq_one_letter_code
_entity_poly.pdbx_strand_id
1 'polypeptide(L)'
;MVALRVDFDLPTLRQGLSTYSPLQDGRGKVKEYFWHGNQVSVIDDSYNANPTSVRAALGMLVESGSAGSRKHVALGDMLELGGAEEEAHAEVLAEVLRLLDQGAVHSVALAGQRFLHALQSAAVSSPAAAAAAAGGEGGG
;
A
#
# COMPACT_ATOMS: atom_id res chain seq x y z
N MET A 1 -0.50 0.02 8.32
CA MET A 1 -0.31 0.30 6.88
C MET A 1 0.93 1.19 6.71
N VAL A 2 1.78 0.91 5.72
CA VAL A 2 2.91 1.79 5.37
C VAL A 2 2.70 2.29 3.95
N ALA A 3 2.30 3.55 3.78
CA ALA A 3 2.23 4.17 2.45
C ALA A 3 3.61 4.76 2.12
N LEU A 4 4.17 4.43 0.95
CA LEU A 4 5.56 4.71 0.60
C LEU A 4 5.60 5.57 -0.67
N ARG A 5 5.89 6.86 -0.52
CA ARG A 5 6.31 7.69 -1.63
C ARG A 5 7.79 7.39 -1.90
N VAL A 6 8.06 6.61 -2.93
CA VAL A 6 9.42 6.28 -3.37
C VAL A 6 9.57 6.57 -4.85
N ASP A 7 10.69 7.19 -5.23
CA ASP A 7 11.10 7.34 -6.64
C ASP A 7 12.07 6.20 -7.01
N PHE A 8 11.67 4.94 -6.79
CA PHE A 8 12.46 3.75 -7.16
C PHE A 8 11.64 2.71 -7.94
N ASP A 9 12.35 1.72 -8.48
CA ASP A 9 11.76 0.49 -8.99
C ASP A 9 11.25 -0.44 -7.86
N LEU A 10 10.37 -1.39 -8.23
CA LEU A 10 9.75 -2.37 -7.33
C LEU A 10 10.77 -3.20 -6.49
N PRO A 11 11.91 -3.65 -7.05
CA PRO A 11 12.92 -4.37 -6.28
C PRO A 11 13.47 -3.59 -5.08
N THR A 12 13.75 -2.29 -5.27
CA THR A 12 14.28 -1.42 -4.22
C THR A 12 13.26 -1.20 -3.11
N LEU A 13 11.98 -1.04 -3.47
CA LEU A 13 10.87 -0.93 -2.51
C LEU A 13 10.78 -2.17 -1.61
N ARG A 14 10.87 -3.37 -2.20
CA ARG A 14 10.79 -4.64 -1.48
C ARG A 14 11.91 -4.78 -0.45
N GLN A 15 13.14 -4.39 -0.83
CA GLN A 15 14.28 -4.44 0.08
C GLN A 15 14.11 -3.46 1.25
N GLY A 16 13.71 -2.21 0.98
CA GLY A 16 13.47 -1.22 2.02
C GLY A 16 12.41 -1.66 3.03
N LEU A 17 11.30 -2.22 2.54
CA LEU A 17 10.23 -2.80 3.36
C LEU A 17 10.69 -3.98 4.21
N SER A 18 11.55 -4.86 3.67
CA SER A 18 12.05 -6.04 4.42
C SER A 18 12.89 -5.69 5.64
N THR A 19 13.51 -4.50 5.64
CA THR A 19 14.30 -3.97 6.76
C THR A 19 13.55 -2.95 7.61
N TYR A 20 12.31 -2.63 7.24
CA TYR A 20 11.52 -1.61 7.90
C TYR A 20 10.96 -2.14 9.22
N SER A 21 11.36 -1.51 10.33
CA SER A 21 10.71 -1.70 11.62
C SER A 21 9.77 -0.53 11.87
N PRO A 22 8.47 -0.78 12.16
CA PRO A 22 7.54 0.28 12.54
C PRO A 22 8.11 1.09 13.70
N LEU A 23 8.07 2.41 13.58
CA LEU A 23 8.54 3.29 14.65
C LEU A 23 7.42 3.39 15.70
N GLN A 24 7.77 3.32 16.98
CA GLN A 24 6.80 3.24 18.09
C GLN A 24 5.80 4.42 18.17
N ASP A 25 6.01 5.49 17.38
CA ASP A 25 5.15 6.67 17.25
C ASP A 25 4.47 6.77 15.86
N GLY A 26 3.86 5.67 15.39
CA GLY A 26 3.20 5.51 14.08
C GLY A 26 1.93 6.34 13.85
N ARG A 27 1.94 7.63 14.20
CA ARG A 27 0.83 8.57 14.01
C ARG A 27 0.99 9.38 12.72
N GLY A 28 0.74 8.80 11.55
CA GLY A 28 0.55 9.52 10.29
C GLY A 28 1.63 10.55 9.92
N LYS A 29 2.85 10.40 10.45
CA LYS A 29 3.93 11.34 10.21
C LYS A 29 4.59 10.99 8.89
N VAL A 30 4.59 11.95 7.97
CA VAL A 30 5.45 11.90 6.79
C VAL A 30 6.89 12.00 7.27
N LYS A 31 7.68 10.95 7.08
CA LYS A 31 9.11 10.95 7.35
C LYS A 31 9.86 10.95 6.05
N GLU A 32 10.82 11.86 5.93
CA GLU A 32 11.66 11.95 4.75
C GLU A 32 12.98 11.23 5.00
N TYR A 33 13.36 10.39 4.04
CA TYR A 33 14.59 9.63 4.01
C TYR A 33 15.34 9.98 2.73
N PHE A 34 16.67 9.86 2.77
CA PHE A 34 17.48 9.87 1.56
C PHE A 34 18.01 8.46 1.34
N TRP A 35 17.70 7.87 0.20
CA TRP A 35 18.14 6.53 -0.16
C TRP A 35 18.73 6.58 -1.57
N HIS A 36 19.97 6.12 -1.75
CA HIS A 36 20.69 6.13 -3.04
C HIS A 36 20.64 7.48 -3.79
N GLY A 37 20.65 8.60 -3.06
CA GLY A 37 20.61 9.95 -3.64
C GLY A 37 19.21 10.49 -3.96
N ASN A 38 18.16 9.71 -3.75
CA ASN A 38 16.76 10.13 -3.94
C ASN A 38 16.06 10.39 -2.60
N GLN A 39 15.17 11.38 -2.61
CA GLN A 39 14.30 11.69 -1.47
C GLN A 39 13.11 10.73 -1.47
N VAL A 40 12.88 10.11 -0.33
CA VAL A 40 11.83 9.12 -0.08
C VAL A 40 10.97 9.65 1.04
N SER A 41 9.65 9.59 0.90
CA SER A 41 8.75 9.96 1.99
C SER A 41 7.89 8.79 2.38
N VAL A 42 7.99 8.39 3.64
CA VAL A 42 7.23 7.29 4.21
C VAL A 42 6.12 7.88 5.06
N ILE A 43 4.89 7.49 4.75
CA ILE A 43 3.70 7.74 5.56
C ILE A 43 3.46 6.46 6.35
N ASP A 44 3.91 6.45 7.60
CA ASP A 44 3.72 5.31 8.51
C ASP A 44 2.43 5.47 9.31
N ASP A 45 1.48 4.57 9.07
CA ASP A 45 0.26 4.40 9.85
C ASP A 45 0.10 2.94 10.29
N SER A 46 1.20 2.33 10.72
CA SER A 46 1.24 0.93 11.18
C SER A 46 0.54 0.71 12.51
N TYR A 47 0.24 1.77 13.25
CA TYR A 47 -0.36 1.67 14.59
C TYR A 47 -1.90 1.67 14.57
N ASN A 48 -2.53 2.30 13.57
CA ASN A 48 -3.98 2.47 13.50
C ASN A 48 -4.55 1.96 12.17
N ALA A 49 -4.34 0.67 11.88
CA ALA A 49 -4.80 0.03 10.66
C ALA A 49 -6.32 -0.19 10.66
N ASN A 50 -7.11 0.86 10.89
CA ASN A 50 -8.55 0.85 10.65
C ASN A 50 -8.84 1.37 9.22
N PRO A 51 -9.97 0.97 8.60
CA PRO A 51 -10.27 1.31 7.21
C PRO A 51 -10.35 2.82 6.93
N THR A 52 -10.82 3.60 7.91
CA THR A 52 -10.91 5.06 7.80
C THR A 52 -9.54 5.71 7.73
N SER A 53 -8.61 5.27 8.57
CA SER A 53 -7.23 5.78 8.61
C SER A 53 -6.49 5.44 7.32
N VAL A 54 -6.66 4.21 6.83
CA VAL A 54 -6.06 3.76 5.56
C VAL A 54 -6.56 4.60 4.39
N ARG A 55 -7.87 4.83 4.28
CA ARG A 55 -8.45 5.68 3.22
C ARG A 55 -7.94 7.13 3.29
N ALA A 56 -7.84 7.69 4.49
CA ALA A 56 -7.30 9.03 4.68
C ALA A 56 -5.83 9.13 4.22
N ALA A 57 -5.01 8.13 4.55
CA ALA A 57 -3.62 8.09 4.14
C ALA A 57 -3.43 7.87 2.63
N LEU A 58 -4.30 7.08 1.99
CA LEU A 58 -4.34 6.97 0.52
C LEU A 58 -4.67 8.32 -0.13
N GLY A 59 -5.66 9.04 0.40
CA GLY A 59 -6.00 10.39 -0.05
C GLY A 59 -4.80 11.35 0.06
N MET A 60 -4.15 11.38 1.24
CA MET A 60 -2.93 12.17 1.45
C MET A 60 -1.82 11.79 0.47
N LEU A 61 -1.61 10.49 0.21
CA LEU A 61 -0.58 10.04 -0.74
C LEU A 61 -0.87 10.56 -2.16
N VAL A 62 -2.12 10.49 -2.60
CA VAL A 62 -2.56 10.94 -3.93
C VAL A 62 -2.39 12.46 -4.06
N GLU A 63 -2.69 13.23 -3.03
CA GLU A 63 -2.52 14.69 -3.02
C GLU A 63 -1.06 15.13 -2.82
N SER A 64 -0.20 14.25 -2.28
CA SER A 64 1.21 14.56 -2.04
C SER A 64 2.11 14.38 -3.27
N GLY A 65 3.30 15.00 -3.22
CA GLY A 65 4.36 14.84 -4.21
C GLY A 65 4.46 15.99 -5.21
N SER A 66 5.53 15.99 -6.01
CA SER A 66 5.71 16.94 -7.12
C SER A 66 5.35 16.27 -8.44
N ALA A 67 5.22 17.06 -9.51
CA ALA A 67 5.04 16.51 -10.85
C ALA A 67 6.17 15.52 -11.17
N GLY A 68 5.80 14.27 -11.50
CA GLY A 68 6.74 13.18 -11.81
C GLY A 68 7.05 12.23 -10.65
N SER A 69 6.62 12.52 -9.42
CA SER A 69 6.84 11.60 -8.28
C SER A 69 6.09 10.28 -8.46
N ARG A 70 6.76 9.16 -8.17
CA ARG A 70 6.14 7.84 -8.14
C ARG A 70 5.57 7.55 -6.75
N LYS A 71 4.42 6.88 -6.73
CA LYS A 71 3.60 6.66 -5.53
C LYS A 71 3.38 5.17 -5.35
N HIS A 72 3.80 4.63 -4.22
CA HIS A 72 3.72 3.21 -3.93
C HIS A 72 3.00 2.98 -2.60
N VAL A 73 2.26 1.89 -2.49
CA VAL A 73 1.48 1.59 -1.29
C VAL A 73 1.88 0.22 -0.77
N ALA A 74 2.12 0.08 0.54
CA ALA A 74 2.22 -1.21 1.21
C ALA A 74 1.09 -1.35 2.24
N LEU A 75 0.16 -2.27 1.97
CA LEU A 75 -0.95 -2.57 2.86
C LEU A 75 -0.62 -3.81 3.68
N GLY A 76 -0.68 -3.70 5.00
CA GLY A 76 -0.64 -4.85 5.90
C GLY A 76 -2.01 -5.12 6.49
N ASP A 77 -2.28 -6.35 6.94
CA ASP A 77 -3.59 -6.75 7.48
C ASP A 77 -4.08 -5.81 8.58
N MET A 78 -5.36 -5.46 8.51
CA MET A 78 -6.08 -4.67 9.50
C MET A 78 -6.65 -5.62 10.57
N LEU A 79 -6.06 -5.60 11.76
CA LEU A 79 -6.43 -6.52 12.85
C LEU A 79 -7.60 -5.98 13.68
N GLU A 80 -8.20 -6.85 14.50
CA GLU A 80 -9.23 -6.49 15.51
C GLU A 80 -10.54 -5.90 14.97
N LEU A 81 -10.86 -6.13 13.68
CA LEU A 81 -12.08 -5.62 13.03
C LEU A 81 -13.35 -6.45 13.29
N GLY A 82 -13.24 -7.56 14.01
CA GLY A 82 -14.37 -8.45 14.30
C GLY A 82 -15.07 -8.95 13.04
N GLY A 83 -16.41 -8.96 13.02
CA GLY A 83 -17.20 -9.48 11.90
C GLY A 83 -17.11 -8.67 10.60
N ALA A 84 -16.56 -7.46 10.63
CA ALA A 84 -16.41 -6.58 9.46
C ALA A 84 -15.04 -6.71 8.78
N GLU A 85 -14.18 -7.63 9.24
CA GLU A 85 -12.80 -7.75 8.77
C GLU A 85 -12.71 -7.98 7.26
N GLU A 86 -13.48 -8.91 6.70
CA GLU A 86 -13.41 -9.24 5.28
C GLU A 86 -13.89 -8.09 4.38
N GLU A 87 -15.04 -7.49 4.71
CA GLU A 87 -15.61 -6.35 3.99
C GLU A 87 -14.66 -5.14 4.04
N ALA A 88 -14.08 -4.86 5.20
CA ALA A 88 -13.11 -3.79 5.37
C ALA A 88 -11.86 -3.95 4.49
N HIS A 89 -11.28 -5.16 4.43
CA HIS A 89 -10.14 -5.43 3.56
C HIS A 89 -10.52 -5.31 2.08
N ALA A 90 -11.70 -5.79 1.69
CA ALA A 90 -12.21 -5.69 0.33
C ALA A 90 -12.43 -4.23 -0.11
N GLU A 91 -13.01 -3.38 0.75
CA GLU A 91 -13.21 -1.96 0.47
C GLU A 91 -11.89 -1.22 0.25
N VAL A 92 -10.94 -1.40 1.15
CA VAL A 92 -9.62 -0.76 1.05
C VAL A 92 -8.88 -1.26 -0.20
N LEU A 93 -8.98 -2.56 -0.50
CA LEU A 93 -8.36 -3.13 -1.69
C LEU A 93 -8.99 -2.57 -2.96
N ALA A 94 -10.32 -2.46 -3.03
CA ALA A 94 -11.01 -1.87 -4.19
C ALA A 94 -10.56 -0.43 -4.43
N GLU A 95 -10.41 0.37 -3.38
CA GLU A 95 -9.96 1.75 -3.49
C GLU A 95 -8.52 1.85 -3.99
N VAL A 96 -7.59 1.06 -3.45
CA VAL A 96 -6.19 1.12 -3.90
C VAL A 96 -6.02 0.62 -5.33
N LEU A 97 -6.79 -0.40 -5.75
CA LEU A 97 -6.80 -0.88 -7.13
C LEU A 97 -7.37 0.18 -8.09
N ARG A 98 -8.43 0.89 -7.69
CA ARG A 98 -8.97 2.02 -8.46
C ARG A 98 -7.92 3.11 -8.66
N LEU A 99 -7.12 3.41 -7.64
CA LEU A 99 -6.02 4.39 -7.73
C LEU A 99 -4.88 3.89 -8.63
N LEU A 100 -4.62 2.58 -8.64
CA LEU A 100 -3.66 1.95 -9.54
C LEU A 100 -4.11 2.08 -11.01
N ASP A 101 -5.36 1.78 -11.31
CA ASP A 101 -5.95 1.89 -12.65
C ASP A 101 -5.94 3.34 -13.18
N GLN A 102 -6.09 4.31 -12.28
CA GLN A 102 -6.02 5.74 -12.62
C GLN A 102 -4.59 6.27 -12.80
N GLY A 103 -3.57 5.45 -12.50
CA GLY A 103 -2.17 5.90 -12.46
C GLY A 103 -1.85 6.85 -11.31
N ALA A 104 -2.77 7.02 -10.35
CA ALA A 104 -2.54 7.83 -9.15
C ALA A 104 -1.62 7.10 -8.15
N VAL A 105 -1.67 5.77 -8.15
CA VAL A 105 -0.71 4.88 -7.49
C VAL A 105 -0.02 4.05 -8.58
N HIS A 106 1.27 3.79 -8.42
CA HIS A 106 2.09 3.11 -9.42
C HIS A 106 2.37 1.65 -9.09
N SER A 107 2.35 1.30 -7.80
CA SER A 107 2.34 -0.10 -7.37
C SER A 107 1.75 -0.27 -5.98
N VAL A 108 1.23 -1.46 -5.72
CA VAL A 108 0.69 -1.88 -4.43
C VAL A 108 1.37 -3.17 -4.01
N ALA A 109 1.87 -3.21 -2.77
CA ALA A 109 2.34 -4.42 -2.11
C ALA A 109 1.35 -4.79 -1.01
N LEU A 110 0.95 -6.07 -0.96
CA LEU A 110 0.10 -6.61 0.09
C LEU A 110 0.95 -7.47 1.02
N ALA A 111 0.96 -7.12 2.30
CA ALA A 111 1.73 -7.76 3.36
C ALA A 111 0.76 -8.31 4.41
N GLY A 112 0.06 -9.39 4.06
CA GLY A 112 -0.89 -10.03 4.97
C GLY A 112 -1.85 -10.99 4.26
N GLN A 113 -2.32 -11.99 4.99
CA GLN A 113 -3.18 -13.05 4.44
C GLN A 113 -4.61 -12.55 4.19
N ARG A 114 -5.11 -11.59 4.98
CA ARG A 114 -6.46 -11.04 4.82
C ARG A 114 -6.58 -10.22 3.54
N PHE A 115 -5.59 -9.38 3.24
CA PHE A 115 -5.56 -8.66 1.96
C PHE A 115 -5.38 -9.60 0.76
N LEU A 116 -4.56 -10.64 0.88
CA LEU A 116 -4.41 -11.65 -0.18
C LEU A 116 -5.73 -12.40 -0.43
N HIS A 117 -6.44 -12.79 0.63
CA HIS A 117 -7.75 -13.41 0.52
C HIS A 117 -8.77 -12.48 -0.17
N ALA A 118 -8.82 -11.21 0.24
CA ALA A 118 -9.68 -10.22 -0.40
C ALA A 118 -9.38 -10.07 -1.91
N LEU A 119 -8.09 -10.09 -2.30
CA LEU A 119 -7.69 -10.04 -3.70
C LEU A 119 -8.11 -11.29 -4.48
N GLN A 120 -7.97 -12.47 -3.89
CA GLN A 120 -8.44 -13.72 -4.49
C GLN A 120 -9.96 -13.70 -4.70
N SER A 121 -10.73 -13.31 -3.68
CA SER A 121 -12.19 -13.19 -3.77
C SER A 121 -12.63 -12.18 -4.84
N ALA A 122 -11.90 -11.06 -4.97
CA ALA A 122 -12.14 -10.07 -6.01
C ALA A 122 -11.76 -10.57 -7.42
N ALA A 123 -10.66 -11.31 -7.56
CA ALA A 123 -10.20 -11.87 -8.84
C ALA A 123 -11.14 -12.96 -9.39
N VAL A 124 -11.75 -13.76 -8.51
CA VAL A 124 -12.83 -14.71 -8.88
C VAL A 124 -14.05 -13.97 -9.44
N SER A 125 -14.24 -12.71 -9.04
CA SER A 125 -15.39 -11.88 -9.41
C SER A 125 -15.09 -10.88 -10.55
N SER A 126 -13.82 -10.64 -10.91
CA SER A 126 -13.43 -9.64 -11.93
C SER A 126 -12.06 -9.91 -12.61
N PRO A 127 -11.96 -9.83 -13.95
CA PRO A 127 -10.70 -9.99 -14.70
C PRO A 127 -9.63 -8.92 -14.38
N ALA A 128 -10.02 -7.70 -14.02
CA ALA A 128 -9.07 -6.62 -13.72
C ALA A 128 -8.30 -6.88 -12.41
N ALA A 129 -8.97 -7.45 -11.40
CA ALA A 129 -8.36 -7.85 -10.15
C ALA A 129 -7.40 -9.05 -10.31
N ALA A 130 -7.69 -9.96 -11.27
CA ALA A 130 -6.81 -11.08 -11.57
C ALA A 130 -5.45 -10.64 -12.15
N ALA A 131 -5.42 -9.58 -12.98
CA ALA A 131 -4.18 -9.03 -13.51
C ALA A 131 -3.30 -8.42 -12.41
N ALA A 132 -3.91 -7.73 -11.43
CA ALA A 132 -3.20 -7.20 -10.26
C ALA A 132 -2.65 -8.33 -9.35
N ALA A 133 -3.34 -9.46 -9.24
CA ALA A 133 -2.88 -10.63 -8.49
C ALA A 133 -1.73 -11.38 -9.18
N ALA A 134 -1.72 -11.42 -10.52
CA ALA A 134 -0.70 -12.13 -11.29
C ALA A 134 0.65 -11.39 -11.39
N GLY A 135 0.71 -10.09 -11.09
CA GLY A 135 1.94 -9.29 -11.17
C GLY A 135 2.97 -9.55 -10.07
N GLY A 136 2.75 -10.53 -9.18
CA GLY A 136 3.60 -10.82 -8.02
C GLY A 136 4.80 -11.75 -8.28
N GLU A 137 4.84 -12.47 -9.40
CA GLU A 137 5.93 -13.39 -9.71
C GLU A 137 6.48 -13.16 -11.12
N GLY A 138 7.71 -12.67 -11.23
CA GLY A 138 8.43 -12.63 -12.50
C GLY A 138 9.56 -11.61 -12.54
N GLY A 139 10.77 -12.05 -12.21
CA GLY A 139 11.99 -11.28 -12.47
C GLY A 139 13.20 -11.86 -11.76
N GLY A 140 13.73 -12.96 -12.30
CA GLY A 140 15.09 -13.42 -12.02
C GLY A 140 16.14 -12.63 -12.81
#